data_AF-A0A815UL61-F1
#
_entry.id   AF-A0A815UL61-F1
#
_cell.length_a   1.000
_cell.length_b   1.000
_cell.length_c   1.000
_cell.angle_alpha   90.00
_cell.angle_beta   90.00
_cell.angle_gamma   90.00
#
_symmetry.space_group_name_H-M   'P 1'
#
loop_
_entity.id
_entity.type
_entity.pdbx_description
1 polymer ?
#
loop_
_entity_poly.entity_id
_entity_poly.type
_entity_poly.pdbx_seq_one_letter_code
_entity_poly.pdbx_strand_id
1 'polypeptide(L)'
;MILSLNKRVKFLSVCISIGIILVLVTLALAAATLGVVVNRLKDKPIDRPSLDSEYAESIQISDIMMHLNELQNIATNTGGNRAINTIGFNQTLDYINNYLSSHTNFKVATNYFYLRNFILASNPILITSINGTTINRLLSSNLSIAEFYFVQYTRSANFADYVPISVIPNEGCSDNDWLAANPSPNGRVALVKRG
;
A
#
# COMPACT_ATOMS: atom_id res chain seq x y z
N MET A 1 26.41 60.90 40.19
CA MET A 1 26.22 59.42 40.23
C MET A 1 24.75 58.99 40.35
N ILE A 2 23.88 59.72 41.08
CA ILE A 2 22.46 59.37 41.33
C ILE A 2 21.56 59.40 40.08
N LEU A 3 21.82 60.29 39.10
CA LEU A 3 20.99 60.42 37.89
C LEU A 3 21.05 59.20 36.95
N SER A 4 22.16 58.45 36.95
CA SER A 4 22.34 57.28 36.07
C SER A 4 21.62 56.02 36.58
N LEU A 5 21.43 55.92 37.90
CA LEU A 5 20.74 54.81 38.54
C LEU A 5 19.23 54.85 38.23
N ASN A 6 18.63 56.04 38.24
CA ASN A 6 17.20 56.23 37.98
C ASN A 6 16.81 55.90 36.51
N LYS A 7 17.70 56.17 35.54
CA LYS A 7 17.51 55.75 34.14
C LYS A 7 17.58 54.23 33.97
N ARG A 8 18.51 53.55 34.65
CA ARG A 8 18.63 52.08 34.60
C ARG A 8 17.45 51.39 35.27
N VAL A 9 16.94 51.91 36.39
CA VAL A 9 15.75 51.38 37.08
C VAL A 9 14.48 51.58 36.25
N LYS A 10 14.30 52.75 35.61
CA LYS A 10 13.18 52.97 34.68
C LYS A 10 13.24 52.08 33.45
N PHE A 11 14.44 51.89 32.88
CA PHE A 11 14.64 50.99 31.74
C PHE A 11 14.34 49.53 32.11
N LEU A 12 14.81 49.08 33.28
CA LEU A 12 14.53 47.74 33.80
C LEU A 12 13.02 47.53 34.06
N SER A 13 12.34 48.53 34.64
CA SER A 13 10.88 48.49 34.83
C SER A 13 10.11 48.38 33.52
N VAL A 14 10.53 49.10 32.48
CA VAL A 14 9.91 49.03 31.15
C VAL A 14 10.13 47.65 30.51
N CYS A 15 11.33 47.08 30.62
CA CYS A 15 11.62 45.73 30.13
C CYS A 15 10.80 44.65 30.86
N ILE A 16 10.61 44.78 32.18
CA ILE A 16 9.77 43.86 32.97
C ILE A 16 8.31 43.98 32.54
N SER A 17 7.78 45.20 32.37
CA SER A 17 6.41 45.41 31.90
C SER A 17 6.17 44.83 30.50
N ILE A 18 7.12 45.01 29.57
CA ILE A 18 7.04 44.42 28.22
C ILE A 18 7.10 42.89 28.28
N GLY A 19 7.98 42.33 29.11
CA GLY A 19 8.09 40.88 29.32
C GLY A 19 6.79 40.26 29.85
N ILE A 20 6.15 40.91 30.83
CA ILE A 20 4.86 40.45 31.38
C ILE A 20 3.76 40.49 30.31
N ILE A 21 3.69 41.55 29.51
CA ILE A 21 2.70 41.67 28.43
C ILE A 21 2.90 40.56 27.39
N LEU A 22 4.15 40.28 26.97
CA LEU A 22 4.45 39.20 26.04
C LEU A 22 4.03 37.82 26.57
N VAL A 23 4.31 37.54 27.86
CA VAL A 23 3.88 36.28 28.49
C VAL A 23 2.36 36.16 28.48
N LEU A 24 1.64 37.22 28.87
CA LEU A 24 0.17 37.22 28.88
C LEU A 24 -0.43 37.02 27.48
N VAL A 25 0.15 37.65 26.45
CA VAL A 25 -0.27 37.48 25.06
C VAL A 25 -0.04 36.05 24.58
N THR A 26 1.13 35.46 24.85
CA THR A 26 1.41 34.07 24.46
C THR A 26 0.50 33.07 25.17
N LEU A 27 0.17 33.30 26.44
CA LEU A 27 -0.73 32.45 27.21
C LEU A 27 -2.16 32.53 26.68
N ALA A 28 -2.63 33.74 26.34
CA ALA A 28 -3.94 33.94 25.73
C ALA A 28 -4.04 33.29 24.35
N LEU A 29 -2.98 33.39 23.52
CA LEU A 29 -2.92 32.72 22.23
C LEU A 29 -2.91 31.19 22.36
N ALA A 30 -2.12 30.65 23.29
CA ALA A 30 -2.08 29.22 23.58
C ALA A 30 -3.44 28.70 24.02
N ALA A 31 -4.11 29.39 24.94
CA ALA A 31 -5.46 29.03 25.40
C ALA A 31 -6.50 29.09 24.27
N ALA A 32 -6.44 30.12 23.41
CA ALA A 32 -7.32 30.23 22.25
C ALA A 32 -7.08 29.11 21.22
N THR A 33 -5.83 28.79 20.92
CA THR A 33 -5.49 27.68 20.02
C THR A 33 -5.93 26.33 20.58
N LEU A 34 -5.75 26.10 21.89
CA LEU A 34 -6.19 24.87 22.55
C LEU A 34 -7.72 24.76 22.52
N GLY A 35 -8.45 25.85 22.76
CA GLY A 35 -9.91 25.87 22.66
C GLY A 35 -10.43 25.53 21.26
N VAL A 36 -9.78 26.05 20.21
CA VAL A 36 -10.10 25.72 18.81
C VAL A 36 -9.77 24.26 18.50
N VAL A 37 -8.63 23.74 18.96
CA VAL A 37 -8.22 22.34 18.76
C VAL A 37 -9.17 21.40 19.49
N VAL A 38 -9.52 21.67 20.74
CA VAL A 38 -10.49 20.86 21.51
C VAL A 38 -11.88 20.90 20.87
N ASN A 39 -12.30 22.04 20.32
CA ASN A 39 -13.59 22.12 19.61
C ASN A 39 -13.57 21.40 18.25
N ARG A 40 -12.41 21.28 17.60
CA ARG A 40 -12.22 20.45 16.39
C ARG A 40 -12.09 18.95 16.70
N LEU A 41 -11.56 18.61 17.88
CA LEU A 41 -11.43 17.24 18.40
C LEU A 41 -12.69 16.74 19.12
N LYS A 42 -13.66 17.61 19.40
CA LYS A 42 -15.01 17.16 19.66
C LYS A 42 -15.43 16.40 18.43
N ASP A 43 -15.44 15.07 18.54
CA ASP A 43 -15.99 14.17 17.55
C ASP A 43 -17.39 14.69 17.21
N LYS A 44 -17.48 15.35 16.06
CA LYS A 44 -18.75 15.47 15.39
C LYS A 44 -19.16 14.03 15.17
N PRO A 45 -20.34 13.58 15.64
CA PRO A 45 -20.81 12.24 15.33
C PRO A 45 -20.58 12.03 13.84
N ILE A 46 -19.80 11.01 13.50
CA ILE A 46 -19.69 10.60 12.11
C ILE A 46 -21.12 10.27 11.74
N ASP A 47 -21.74 11.16 10.96
CA ASP A 47 -23.01 10.91 10.34
C ASP A 47 -22.73 9.79 9.34
N ARG A 48 -22.79 8.55 9.85
CA ARG A 48 -22.65 7.38 9.01
C ARG A 48 -23.84 7.49 8.06
N PRO A 49 -23.61 7.61 6.74
CA PRO A 49 -24.72 7.67 5.81
C PRO A 49 -25.62 6.49 6.13
N SER A 50 -26.89 6.80 6.38
CA SER A 50 -27.88 5.76 6.66
C SER A 50 -27.77 4.70 5.57
N LEU A 51 -27.79 3.42 5.95
CA LEU A 51 -27.97 2.33 4.99
C LEU A 51 -29.34 2.45 4.30
N ASP A 52 -30.26 3.24 4.87
CA ASP A 52 -31.52 3.67 4.29
C ASP A 52 -31.36 4.96 3.45
N SER A 53 -30.19 5.14 2.83
CA SER A 53 -30.00 6.22 1.87
C SER A 53 -30.50 5.76 0.50
N GLU A 54 -31.15 6.68 -0.22
CA GLU A 54 -31.54 6.49 -1.63
C GLU A 54 -30.40 5.92 -2.49
N TYR A 55 -29.15 6.30 -2.19
CA TYR A 55 -27.95 5.76 -2.84
C TYR A 55 -27.70 4.28 -2.55
N ALA A 56 -27.87 3.83 -1.30
CA ALA A 56 -27.70 2.43 -0.95
C ALA A 56 -28.81 1.57 -1.58
N GLU A 57 -30.06 2.06 -1.59
CA GLU A 57 -31.19 1.39 -2.24
C GLU A 57 -31.03 1.31 -3.77
N SER A 58 -30.32 2.28 -4.38
CA SER A 58 -30.06 2.27 -5.82
C SER A 58 -29.04 1.22 -6.28
N ILE A 59 -28.28 0.61 -5.35
CA ILE A 59 -27.27 -0.40 -5.70
C ILE A 59 -27.95 -1.77 -5.80
N GLN A 60 -28.08 -2.28 -7.03
CA GLN A 60 -28.65 -3.61 -7.26
C GLN A 60 -27.55 -4.66 -7.49
N ILE A 61 -27.71 -5.83 -6.86
CA ILE A 61 -26.78 -6.97 -7.04
C ILE A 61 -26.75 -7.41 -8.51
N SER A 62 -27.86 -7.33 -9.23
CA SER A 62 -27.93 -7.65 -10.66
C SER A 62 -26.97 -6.81 -11.50
N ASP A 63 -26.84 -5.52 -11.18
CA ASP A 63 -25.99 -4.60 -11.93
C ASP A 63 -24.51 -4.91 -11.67
N ILE A 64 -24.18 -5.22 -10.42
CA ILE A 64 -22.84 -5.69 -10.05
C ILE A 64 -22.51 -6.99 -10.79
N MET A 65 -23.42 -7.95 -10.79
CA MET A 65 -23.21 -9.24 -11.46
C MET A 65 -23.11 -9.10 -12.98
N MET A 66 -23.86 -8.19 -13.59
CA MET A 66 -23.72 -7.85 -15.02
C MET A 66 -22.29 -7.40 -15.33
N HIS A 67 -21.74 -6.46 -14.55
CA HIS A 67 -20.37 -5.98 -14.72
C HIS A 67 -19.33 -7.09 -14.52
N LEU A 68 -19.47 -7.90 -13.47
CA LEU A 68 -18.55 -9.01 -13.20
C LEU A 68 -18.56 -10.06 -14.32
N ASN A 69 -19.74 -10.38 -14.85
CA ASN A 69 -19.87 -11.30 -15.97
C ASN A 69 -19.18 -10.76 -17.23
N GLU A 70 -19.33 -9.47 -17.53
CA GLU A 70 -18.67 -8.88 -18.70
C GLU A 70 -17.14 -8.86 -18.55
N LEU A 71 -16.64 -8.52 -17.36
CA LEU A 71 -15.21 -8.61 -17.07
C LEU A 71 -14.68 -10.05 -17.16
N GLN A 72 -15.48 -11.04 -16.77
CA GLN A 72 -15.12 -12.45 -16.94
C GLN A 72 -15.16 -12.88 -18.41
N ASN A 73 -16.14 -12.42 -19.19
CA ASN A 73 -16.23 -12.68 -20.63
C ASN A 73 -15.00 -12.13 -21.36
N ILE A 74 -14.62 -10.89 -21.07
CA ILE A 74 -13.39 -10.27 -21.59
C ILE A 74 -12.18 -11.14 -21.25
N ALA A 75 -12.04 -11.58 -20.00
CA ALA A 75 -10.93 -12.45 -19.61
C ALA A 75 -10.94 -13.77 -20.39
N THR A 76 -12.07 -14.47 -20.46
CA THR A 76 -12.23 -15.73 -21.18
C THR A 76 -11.86 -15.60 -22.66
N ASN A 77 -12.33 -14.53 -23.32
CA ASN A 77 -12.08 -14.26 -24.74
C ASN A 77 -10.63 -13.84 -25.04
N THR A 78 -9.85 -13.51 -24.01
CA THR A 78 -8.46 -13.03 -24.14
C THR A 78 -7.45 -13.95 -23.46
N GLY A 79 -7.77 -15.26 -23.39
CA GLY A 79 -6.87 -16.28 -22.85
C GLY A 79 -6.76 -16.28 -21.33
N GLY A 80 -7.81 -15.82 -20.64
CA GLY A 80 -7.90 -15.77 -19.19
C GLY A 80 -7.18 -14.59 -18.55
N ASN A 81 -6.83 -13.54 -19.30
CA ASN A 81 -5.92 -12.50 -18.83
C ASN A 81 -6.44 -11.07 -19.07
N ARG A 82 -6.52 -10.27 -17.99
CA ARG A 82 -6.81 -8.82 -18.04
C ARG A 82 -5.68 -7.98 -17.42
N ALA A 83 -4.50 -8.55 -17.27
CA ALA A 83 -3.32 -7.86 -16.74
C ALA A 83 -2.88 -6.74 -17.67
N ILE A 84 -2.19 -5.74 -17.12
CA ILE A 84 -1.65 -4.61 -17.88
C ILE A 84 -0.91 -5.02 -19.17
N ASN A 85 -1.02 -4.19 -20.21
CA ASN A 85 -0.39 -4.37 -21.53
C ASN A 85 -0.86 -5.64 -22.28
N THR A 86 -2.04 -6.16 -21.95
CA THR A 86 -2.66 -7.27 -22.67
C THR A 86 -3.89 -6.80 -23.45
N ILE A 87 -4.34 -7.63 -24.40
CA ILE A 87 -5.59 -7.38 -25.14
C ILE A 87 -6.78 -7.28 -24.17
N GLY A 88 -6.86 -8.15 -23.16
CA GLY A 88 -7.94 -8.13 -22.17
C GLY A 88 -7.94 -6.88 -21.29
N PHE A 89 -6.78 -6.29 -21.01
CA PHE A 89 -6.70 -4.99 -20.34
C PHE A 89 -7.31 -3.87 -21.20
N ASN A 90 -6.94 -3.80 -22.48
CA ASN A 90 -7.48 -2.78 -23.38
C ASN A 90 -9.00 -2.92 -23.54
N GLN A 91 -9.50 -4.13 -23.72
CA GLN A 91 -10.94 -4.39 -23.80
C GLN A 91 -11.68 -4.04 -22.50
N THR A 92 -11.05 -4.27 -21.34
CA THR A 92 -11.59 -3.85 -20.04
C THR A 92 -11.71 -2.33 -19.95
N LEU A 93 -10.66 -1.62 -20.39
CA LEU A 93 -10.66 -0.16 -20.42
C LEU A 93 -11.74 0.39 -21.36
N ASP A 94 -11.86 -0.19 -22.55
CA ASP A 94 -12.90 0.17 -23.52
C ASP A 94 -14.30 -0.05 -22.95
N TYR A 95 -14.54 -1.19 -22.31
CA TYR A 95 -15.81 -1.50 -21.65
C TYR A 95 -16.18 -0.44 -20.61
N ILE A 96 -15.26 -0.11 -19.69
CA ILE A 96 -15.50 0.88 -18.63
C ILE A 96 -15.77 2.26 -19.23
N ASN A 97 -14.94 2.69 -20.18
CA ASN A 97 -15.08 4.00 -20.82
C ASN A 97 -16.41 4.11 -21.56
N ASN A 98 -16.77 3.09 -22.35
CA ASN A 98 -18.01 3.06 -23.11
C ASN A 98 -19.22 3.04 -22.17
N TYR A 99 -19.21 2.19 -21.14
CA TYR A 99 -20.32 2.08 -20.20
C TYR A 99 -20.57 3.41 -19.48
N LEU A 100 -19.53 3.99 -18.89
CA LEU A 100 -19.64 5.27 -18.19
C LEU A 100 -20.11 6.40 -19.13
N SER A 101 -19.55 6.47 -20.35
CA SER A 101 -19.91 7.53 -21.30
C SER A 101 -21.34 7.41 -21.85
N SER A 102 -21.88 6.19 -21.92
CA SER A 102 -23.21 5.92 -22.51
C SER A 102 -24.35 5.84 -21.50
N HIS A 103 -24.06 5.49 -20.24
CA HIS A 103 -25.08 5.25 -19.21
C HIS A 103 -25.05 6.28 -18.06
N THR A 104 -24.14 7.25 -18.11
CA THR A 104 -24.03 8.30 -17.09
C THR A 104 -23.84 9.67 -17.73
N ASN A 105 -23.91 10.72 -16.92
CA ASN A 105 -23.58 12.09 -17.31
C ASN A 105 -22.11 12.46 -16.99
N PHE A 106 -21.25 11.47 -16.75
CA PHE A 106 -19.87 11.71 -16.37
C PHE A 106 -19.02 12.18 -17.56
N LYS A 107 -18.04 13.05 -17.25
CA LYS A 107 -16.96 13.39 -18.17
C LYS A 107 -15.83 12.39 -17.97
N VAL A 108 -15.77 11.39 -18.85
CA VAL A 108 -14.78 10.33 -18.78
C VAL A 108 -13.47 10.79 -19.43
N ALA A 109 -12.36 10.60 -18.73
CA ALA A 109 -11.01 10.88 -19.25
C ALA A 109 -10.08 9.72 -18.90
N THR A 110 -9.25 9.30 -19.85
CA THR A 110 -8.24 8.26 -19.65
C THR A 110 -6.86 8.88 -19.62
N ASN A 111 -6.10 8.60 -18.55
CA ASN A 111 -4.71 9.06 -18.40
C ASN A 111 -3.78 7.86 -18.50
N TYR A 112 -2.88 7.90 -19.47
CA TYR A 112 -1.85 6.88 -19.65
C TYR A 112 -0.56 7.30 -18.95
N PHE A 113 0.13 6.33 -18.38
CA PHE A 113 1.44 6.53 -17.77
C PHE A 113 2.34 5.34 -18.08
N TYR A 114 3.64 5.60 -18.11
CA TYR A 114 4.63 4.56 -18.35
C TYR A 114 4.87 3.75 -17.09
N LEU A 115 4.88 2.43 -17.25
CA LEU A 115 5.25 1.49 -16.22
C LEU A 115 6.50 0.75 -16.63
N ARG A 116 7.41 0.58 -15.68
CA ARG A 116 8.56 -0.29 -15.88
C ARG A 116 8.07 -1.73 -15.85
N ASN A 117 8.10 -2.38 -17.00
CA ASN A 117 7.76 -3.79 -17.11
C ASN A 117 9.00 -4.65 -16.87
N PHE A 118 8.84 -5.74 -16.13
CA PHE A 118 9.89 -6.72 -15.87
C PHE A 118 9.47 -8.05 -16.48
N ILE A 119 10.15 -8.43 -17.56
CA ILE A 119 9.94 -9.71 -18.24
C ILE A 119 11.02 -10.69 -17.84
N LEU A 120 10.68 -11.98 -17.81
CA LEU A 120 11.66 -13.04 -17.63
C LEU A 120 12.63 -13.05 -18.81
N ALA A 121 13.94 -13.05 -18.52
CA ALA A 121 14.96 -13.24 -19.54
C ALA A 121 14.96 -14.69 -20.09
N SER A 122 14.61 -15.65 -19.23
CA SER A 122 14.42 -17.06 -19.55
C SER A 122 13.51 -17.70 -18.51
N ASN A 123 12.96 -18.89 -18.81
CA ASN A 123 12.19 -19.64 -17.81
C ASN A 123 13.10 -19.99 -16.62
N PRO A 124 12.69 -19.69 -15.38
CA PRO A 124 13.43 -20.10 -14.20
C PRO A 124 13.44 -21.62 -14.06
N ILE A 125 14.50 -22.14 -13.45
CA ILE A 125 14.66 -23.55 -13.12
C ILE A 125 14.78 -23.65 -11.60
N LEU A 126 13.97 -24.52 -10.99
CA LEU A 126 14.05 -24.84 -9.57
C LEU A 126 14.33 -26.33 -9.41
N ILE A 127 15.51 -26.65 -8.88
CA ILE A 127 15.89 -28.03 -8.55
C ILE A 127 15.98 -28.13 -7.03
N THR A 128 15.28 -29.10 -6.46
CA THR A 128 15.30 -29.36 -5.01
C THR A 128 15.93 -30.72 -4.74
N SER A 129 16.67 -30.83 -3.64
CA SER A 129 17.19 -32.10 -3.13
C SER A 129 16.71 -32.35 -1.71
N ILE A 130 16.12 -33.53 -1.48
CA ILE A 130 15.69 -33.98 -0.14
C ILE A 130 16.26 -35.38 0.06
N ASN A 131 17.06 -35.56 1.12
CA ASN A 131 17.73 -36.83 1.44
C ASN A 131 18.51 -37.43 0.26
N GLY A 132 19.15 -36.59 -0.54
CA GLY A 132 19.92 -36.99 -1.73
C GLY A 132 19.08 -37.20 -3.00
N THR A 133 17.75 -37.25 -2.90
CA THR A 133 16.86 -37.34 -4.06
C THR A 133 16.68 -35.98 -4.70
N THR A 134 17.08 -35.87 -5.96
CA THR A 134 16.98 -34.64 -6.76
C THR A 134 15.71 -34.63 -7.60
N ILE A 135 14.99 -33.52 -7.58
CA ILE A 135 13.76 -33.31 -8.36
C ILE A 135 13.84 -31.95 -9.06
N ASN A 136 13.63 -31.94 -10.38
CA ASN A 136 13.41 -30.72 -11.14
C ASN A 136 11.93 -30.34 -11.04
N ARG A 137 11.64 -29.16 -10.49
CA ARG A 137 10.27 -28.70 -10.24
C ARG A 137 9.65 -28.13 -11.50
N LEU A 138 8.36 -28.39 -11.69
CA LEU A 138 7.63 -27.93 -12.86
C LEU A 138 7.19 -26.46 -12.71
N LEU A 139 7.71 -25.61 -13.59
CA LEU A 139 7.14 -24.29 -13.88
C LEU A 139 5.96 -24.46 -14.85
N SER A 140 4.78 -23.97 -14.49
CA SER A 140 3.61 -23.99 -15.38
C SER A 140 2.69 -22.81 -15.12
N SER A 141 1.97 -22.37 -16.16
CA SER A 141 0.85 -21.43 -16.01
C SER A 141 -0.45 -22.11 -15.53
N ASN A 142 -0.50 -23.45 -15.57
CA ASN A 142 -1.64 -24.20 -15.08
C ASN A 142 -1.49 -24.48 -13.57
N LEU A 143 -2.37 -23.85 -12.77
CA LEU A 143 -2.33 -23.92 -11.31
C LEU A 143 -2.48 -25.34 -10.76
N SER A 144 -3.07 -26.28 -11.49
CA SER A 144 -3.28 -27.65 -11.01
C SER A 144 -2.03 -28.53 -11.08
N ILE A 145 -1.00 -28.11 -11.83
CA ILE A 145 0.23 -28.89 -12.02
C ILE A 145 1.50 -28.10 -11.71
N ALA A 146 1.43 -26.78 -11.58
CA ALA A 146 2.60 -25.96 -11.27
C ALA A 146 3.12 -26.28 -9.86
N GLU A 147 4.40 -26.62 -9.76
CA GLU A 147 5.07 -26.85 -8.48
C GLU A 147 5.71 -25.58 -7.93
N PHE A 148 6.00 -24.60 -8.79
CA PHE A 148 6.47 -23.29 -8.37
C PHE A 148 6.07 -22.17 -9.34
N TYR A 149 6.10 -20.94 -8.83
CA TYR A 149 5.88 -19.71 -9.58
C TYR A 149 7.06 -18.78 -9.36
N PHE A 150 7.25 -17.85 -10.29
CA PHE A 150 8.15 -16.72 -10.08
C PHE A 150 7.37 -15.50 -9.61
N VAL A 151 8.05 -14.66 -8.83
CA VAL A 151 7.51 -13.38 -8.39
C VAL A 151 8.08 -12.29 -9.31
N GLN A 152 7.25 -11.36 -9.76
CA GLN A 152 7.73 -10.18 -10.48
C GLN A 152 8.72 -9.39 -9.62
N TYR A 153 9.62 -8.66 -10.26
CA TYR A 153 10.68 -7.88 -9.59
C TYR A 153 11.74 -8.73 -8.85
N THR A 154 11.73 -10.07 -9.00
CA THR A 154 12.81 -10.90 -8.47
C THR A 154 14.12 -10.66 -9.20
N ARG A 155 15.24 -10.72 -8.47
CA ARG A 155 16.58 -10.65 -9.06
C ARG A 155 16.99 -12.02 -9.57
N SER A 156 17.74 -12.06 -10.67
CA SER A 156 18.38 -13.29 -11.13
C SER A 156 19.36 -13.80 -10.07
N ALA A 157 19.26 -15.09 -9.76
CA ALA A 157 20.21 -15.84 -8.96
C ALA A 157 20.49 -17.17 -9.67
N ASN A 158 21.76 -17.55 -9.73
CA ASN A 158 22.19 -18.83 -10.25
C ASN A 158 23.15 -19.46 -9.24
N PHE A 159 22.91 -20.71 -8.90
CA PHE A 159 23.70 -21.45 -7.92
C PHE A 159 24.29 -22.67 -8.63
N ALA A 160 25.62 -22.76 -8.64
CA ALA A 160 26.32 -23.92 -9.23
C ALA A 160 26.17 -25.18 -8.37
N ASP A 161 26.05 -24.99 -7.05
CA ASP A 161 25.90 -26.04 -6.05
C ASP A 161 24.59 -25.91 -5.27
N TYR A 162 24.18 -26.98 -4.59
CA TYR A 162 23.03 -26.95 -3.70
C TYR A 162 23.26 -26.00 -2.53
N VAL A 163 22.37 -25.01 -2.40
CA VAL A 163 22.33 -24.11 -1.26
C VAL A 163 21.37 -24.67 -0.21
N PRO A 164 21.80 -24.82 1.05
CA PRO A 164 20.92 -25.33 2.10
C PRO A 164 19.80 -24.35 2.42
N ILE A 165 18.70 -24.87 2.92
CA ILE A 165 17.53 -24.10 3.32
C ILE A 165 17.64 -23.67 4.79
N SER A 166 17.16 -22.47 5.10
CA SER A 166 16.80 -22.04 6.46
C SER A 166 15.30 -21.81 6.49
N VAL A 167 14.60 -22.46 7.41
CA VAL A 167 13.15 -22.27 7.58
C VAL A 167 12.94 -21.07 8.49
N ILE A 168 12.22 -20.07 7.98
CA ILE A 168 11.85 -18.90 8.78
C ILE A 168 10.57 -19.23 9.55
N PRO A 169 10.56 -19.13 10.89
CA PRO A 169 9.36 -19.36 11.68
C PRO A 169 8.26 -18.33 11.35
N ASN A 170 7.02 -18.69 11.67
CA ASN A 170 5.82 -17.88 11.40
C ASN A 170 5.70 -17.53 9.91
N GLU A 171 5.65 -16.23 9.59
CA GLU A 171 5.33 -15.67 8.26
C GLU A 171 6.49 -14.81 7.71
N GLY A 172 7.59 -14.67 8.49
CA GLY A 172 8.72 -13.81 8.14
C GLY A 172 8.42 -12.31 8.16
N CYS A 173 7.35 -11.91 8.85
CA CYS A 173 6.86 -10.53 8.89
C CYS A 173 7.60 -9.64 9.90
N SER A 174 8.35 -10.23 10.83
CA SER A 174 9.10 -9.50 11.86
C SER A 174 10.57 -9.89 11.91
N ASP A 175 11.44 -8.98 12.33
CA ASP A 175 12.88 -9.26 12.53
C ASP A 175 13.11 -10.43 13.48
N ASN A 176 12.24 -10.60 14.48
CA ASN A 176 12.29 -11.72 15.42
C ASN A 176 12.17 -13.07 14.70
N ASP A 177 11.35 -13.17 13.65
CA ASP A 177 11.21 -14.40 12.87
C ASP A 177 12.54 -14.77 12.19
N TRP A 178 13.20 -13.78 11.58
CA TRP A 178 14.49 -13.97 10.91
C TRP A 178 15.63 -14.27 11.89
N LEU A 179 15.62 -13.65 13.07
CA LEU A 179 16.60 -13.89 14.12
C LEU A 179 16.39 -15.24 14.81
N ALA A 180 15.15 -15.72 14.89
CA ALA A 180 14.81 -17.01 15.49
C ALA A 180 15.03 -18.20 14.54
N ALA A 181 15.29 -17.95 13.25
CA ALA A 181 15.55 -19.00 12.28
C ALA A 181 16.82 -19.79 12.63
N ASN A 182 16.68 -21.12 12.73
CA ASN A 182 17.77 -22.03 13.05
C ASN A 182 17.79 -23.20 12.04
N PRO A 183 18.84 -23.32 11.21
CA PRO A 183 20.05 -22.49 11.17
C PRO A 183 19.79 -21.07 10.65
N SER A 184 20.68 -20.13 11.00
CA SER A 184 20.61 -18.74 10.50
C SER A 184 20.51 -18.69 8.96
N PRO A 185 19.71 -17.78 8.38
CA PRO A 185 19.50 -17.69 6.94
C PRO A 185 20.68 -17.10 6.15
N ASN A 186 21.73 -16.62 6.82
CA ASN A 186 22.89 -16.04 6.16
C ASN A 186 23.59 -17.06 5.24
N GLY A 187 23.74 -16.72 3.95
CA GLY A 187 24.30 -17.60 2.92
C GLY A 187 23.41 -18.79 2.54
N ARG A 188 22.12 -18.75 2.88
CA ARG A 188 21.15 -19.83 2.65
C ARG A 188 19.95 -19.35 1.82
N VAL A 189 19.18 -20.30 1.32
CA VAL A 189 17.84 -20.00 0.78
C VAL A 189 16.85 -20.01 1.95
N ALA A 190 16.16 -18.89 2.16
CA ALA A 190 15.09 -18.82 3.15
C ALA A 190 13.81 -19.47 2.61
N LEU A 191 13.24 -20.40 3.37
CA LEU A 191 11.89 -20.90 3.14
C LEU A 191 10.94 -20.18 4.08
N VAL A 192 10.07 -19.34 3.50
CA VAL A 192 9.12 -18.50 4.22
C VAL A 192 7.71 -18.95 3.85
N LYS A 193 6.85 -19.13 4.86
CA LYS A 193 5.44 -19.43 4.64
C LYS A 193 4.74 -18.17 4.11
N ARG A 194 3.84 -18.35 3.15
CA ARG A 194 2.95 -17.28 2.68
C ARG A 194 1.79 -17.10 3.66
N GLY A 195 1.41 -15.83 3.84
CA GLY A 195 0.36 -15.43 4.77
C GLY A 195 1.07 -15.14 6.05
#